data_AF-A0A5N5QXI7-F1
#
_entry.id   AF-A0A5N5QXI7-F1
#
_cell.length_a   1.000
_cell.length_b   1.000
_cell.length_c   1.000
_cell.angle_alpha   90.00
_cell.angle_beta   90.00
_cell.angle_gamma   90.00
#
_symmetry.space_group_name_H-M   'P 1'
#
loop_
_entity.id
_entity.type
_entity.pdbx_description
1 polymer ?
#
loop_
_entity_poly.entity_id
_entity_poly.type
_entity_poly.pdbx_seq_one_letter_code
_entity_poly.pdbx_strand_id
1 'polypeptide(L)'
;MADGEGFIYVNRAAKNKKRRTNKAATPISFSDSLRRTHDMLVSSGWWESYRGERSILLRSAVVAVIEFDLWRISGAAALTEARRSVLGAQDAGEDDGDMAGTLQCLCLGLGRPTASNESRAQLCVLLDLCAELAIAATDTVLFDPAFEDNDISALHGLGLKVSNVNKKGAYAIDTPTLVFMPHCGIELYERFLRANWTGEQMRRIILVANDLFEYAER
;
A
#
# COMPACT_ATOMS: atom_id res chain seq x y z
N MET A 1 -16.28 -10.40 -20.68
CA MET A 1 -16.27 -9.57 -21.89
C MET A 1 -17.00 -8.28 -21.59
N ALA A 2 -16.24 -7.21 -21.35
CA ALA A 2 -16.67 -5.81 -21.35
C ALA A 2 -15.39 -5.01 -21.05
N ASP A 3 -14.53 -4.88 -22.06
CA ASP A 3 -13.31 -4.08 -21.93
C ASP A 3 -13.73 -2.61 -21.85
N GLY A 4 -13.84 -2.09 -20.63
CA GLY A 4 -14.07 -0.67 -20.38
C GLY A 4 -12.95 0.16 -21.03
N GLU A 5 -13.32 1.31 -21.59
CA GLU A 5 -12.50 2.10 -22.51
C GLU A 5 -11.02 2.17 -22.08
N GLY A 6 -10.17 1.47 -22.84
CA GLY A 6 -8.85 1.10 -22.36
C GLY A 6 -7.93 2.29 -22.15
N PHE A 7 -7.52 2.52 -20.90
CA PHE A 7 -6.46 3.46 -20.57
C PHE A 7 -5.18 3.12 -21.34
N ILE A 8 -4.65 4.11 -22.07
CA ILE A 8 -3.42 3.97 -22.86
C ILE A 8 -2.22 4.51 -22.06
N TYR A 9 -1.39 3.60 -21.55
CA TYR A 9 -0.11 3.99 -20.97
C TYR A 9 0.90 4.34 -22.07
N VAL A 10 1.43 5.57 -22.03
CA VAL A 10 2.55 6.02 -22.86
C VAL A 10 3.77 6.26 -21.98
N ASN A 11 4.81 5.45 -22.18
CA ASN A 11 6.03 5.55 -21.38
C ASN A 11 6.74 6.91 -21.58
N ARG A 12 6.74 7.76 -20.54
CA ARG A 12 7.42 9.07 -20.53
C ARG A 12 8.93 8.99 -20.29
N ALA A 13 9.48 7.82 -19.97
CA ALA A 13 10.91 7.62 -19.71
C ALA A 13 11.75 7.54 -21.01
N ALA A 14 11.77 8.62 -21.78
CA ALA A 14 12.63 8.79 -22.94
C ALA A 14 13.20 10.22 -23.08
N LYS A 15 13.29 10.98 -21.98
CA LYS A 15 14.05 12.24 -21.92
C LYS A 15 15.50 11.99 -21.49
N ASN A 16 16.27 11.29 -22.32
CA ASN A 16 17.73 11.29 -22.17
C ASN A 16 18.45 11.53 -23.51
N LYS A 17 19.47 12.40 -23.44
CA LYS A 17 20.13 13.06 -24.58
C LYS A 17 20.89 12.01 -25.41
N LYS A 18 20.45 11.74 -26.65
CA LYS A 18 20.38 10.34 -27.17
C LYS A 18 19.63 10.15 -28.49
N ARG A 19 19.78 11.04 -29.47
CA ARG A 19 19.13 11.05 -30.81
C ARG A 19 18.94 9.64 -31.41
N ARG A 20 17.80 9.00 -31.12
CA ARG A 20 17.29 7.74 -31.72
C ARG A 20 15.90 8.02 -32.27
N THR A 21 15.53 7.29 -33.32
CA THR A 21 14.31 7.51 -34.09
C THR A 21 13.05 7.34 -33.24
N ASN A 22 12.15 8.32 -33.30
CA ASN A 22 10.83 8.26 -32.67
C ASN A 22 9.96 7.19 -33.36
N LYS A 23 10.12 5.93 -32.98
CA LYS A 23 9.06 4.94 -33.16
C LYS A 23 8.07 5.16 -32.01
N ALA A 24 6.87 5.63 -32.33
CA ALA A 24 5.83 5.81 -31.31
C ALA A 24 5.65 4.50 -30.54
N ALA A 25 5.77 4.55 -29.21
CA ALA A 25 5.56 3.37 -28.38
C ALA A 25 4.11 2.92 -28.52
N THR A 26 3.89 1.65 -28.82
CA THR A 26 2.55 1.08 -28.91
C THR A 26 1.82 1.33 -27.59
N PRO A 27 0.57 1.82 -27.61
CA PRO A 27 -0.32 1.78 -26.46
C PRO A 27 -0.27 0.42 -25.75
N ILE A 28 -0.04 0.42 -24.44
CA ILE A 28 -0.24 -0.76 -23.59
C ILE A 28 -1.32 -0.44 -22.56
N SER A 29 -2.07 -1.47 -22.18
CA SER A 29 -3.11 -1.34 -21.16
C SER A 29 -2.49 -1.04 -19.78
N PHE A 30 -3.31 -0.52 -18.86
CA PHE A 30 -2.87 -0.33 -17.48
C PHE A 30 -2.44 -1.65 -16.82
N SER A 31 -3.18 -2.74 -17.03
CA SER A 31 -2.88 -4.06 -16.47
C SER A 31 -1.59 -4.66 -17.05
N ASP A 32 -1.30 -4.47 -18.35
CA ASP A 32 -0.01 -4.84 -18.93
C ASP A 32 1.14 -4.01 -18.37
N SER A 33 0.92 -2.71 -18.15
CA SER A 33 1.93 -1.84 -17.52
C SER A 33 2.20 -2.26 -16.08
N LEU A 34 1.16 -2.58 -15.32
CA LEU A 34 1.26 -3.03 -13.93
C LEU A 34 1.96 -4.39 -13.82
N ARG A 35 1.60 -5.35 -14.68
CA ARG A 35 2.30 -6.64 -14.82
C ARG A 35 3.78 -6.45 -15.10
N ARG A 36 4.15 -5.60 -16.07
CA ARG A 36 5.55 -5.30 -16.38
C ARG A 36 6.31 -4.64 -15.22
N THR A 37 5.65 -3.77 -14.45
CA THR A 37 6.25 -3.18 -13.25
C THR A 37 6.47 -4.25 -12.18
N HIS A 38 5.48 -5.11 -11.92
CA HIS A 38 5.62 -6.25 -11.01
C HIS A 38 6.75 -7.21 -11.45
N ASP A 39 6.76 -7.65 -12.72
CA ASP A 39 7.80 -8.55 -13.25
C ASP A 39 9.21 -7.94 -13.17
N MET A 40 9.33 -6.61 -13.28
CA MET A 40 10.58 -5.88 -13.07
C MET A 40 11.00 -5.85 -11.59
N LEU A 41 10.06 -5.64 -10.66
CA LEU A 41 10.33 -5.72 -9.21
C LEU A 41 10.81 -7.14 -8.83
N VAL A 42 10.10 -8.17 -9.25
CA VAL A 42 10.49 -9.57 -9.02
C VAL A 42 11.88 -9.86 -9.62
N SER A 43 12.07 -9.59 -10.92
CA SER A 43 13.32 -9.95 -11.61
C SER A 43 14.55 -9.13 -11.21
N SER A 44 14.37 -7.96 -10.61
CA SER A 44 15.48 -7.17 -10.05
C SER A 44 15.98 -7.68 -8.69
N GLY A 45 15.38 -8.75 -8.16
CA GLY A 45 15.69 -9.25 -6.82
C GLY A 45 15.15 -8.34 -5.72
N TRP A 46 14.31 -7.34 -6.04
CA TRP A 46 13.72 -6.42 -5.08
C TRP A 46 12.86 -7.18 -4.04
N TRP A 47 12.22 -8.27 -4.48
CA TRP A 47 11.43 -9.15 -3.61
C TRP A 47 12.28 -10.10 -2.75
N GLU A 48 13.43 -10.57 -3.22
CA GLU A 48 14.42 -11.30 -2.42
C GLU A 48 15.13 -10.37 -1.42
N SER A 49 15.42 -9.13 -1.79
CA SER A 49 15.93 -8.09 -0.89
C SER A 49 14.94 -7.79 0.25
N TYR A 50 13.63 -7.87 -0.02
CA TYR A 50 12.57 -7.79 1.00
C TYR A 50 12.48 -9.03 1.90
N ARG A 51 13.04 -10.19 1.52
CA ARG A 51 13.02 -11.44 2.31
C ARG A 51 14.35 -11.75 3.04
N GLY A 52 15.38 -10.90 2.95
CA GLY A 52 16.74 -11.10 3.53
C GLY A 52 17.03 -10.38 4.87
N GLU A 53 18.07 -10.82 5.60
CA GLU A 53 18.35 -10.47 7.02
C GLU A 53 19.16 -9.16 7.28
N ARG A 54 18.89 -8.42 8.39
CA ARG A 54 19.74 -8.28 9.63
C ARG A 54 19.11 -7.37 10.73
N SER A 55 19.67 -7.28 11.95
CA SER A 55 18.90 -7.04 13.20
C SER A 55 19.14 -5.76 14.06
N ILE A 56 18.07 -5.18 14.68
CA ILE A 56 17.87 -4.61 16.08
C ILE A 56 17.08 -3.26 16.05
N LEU A 57 16.13 -2.83 16.91
CA LEU A 57 15.25 -3.35 18.02
C LEU A 57 14.02 -2.37 18.19
N LEU A 58 12.78 -2.77 18.54
CA LEU A 58 12.11 -2.68 19.88
C LEU A 58 10.63 -3.15 19.73
N ARG A 59 10.12 -4.14 20.47
CA ARG A 59 9.43 -4.05 21.79
C ARG A 59 8.18 -3.15 21.86
N SER A 60 7.02 -3.82 21.71
CA SER A 60 5.66 -3.43 22.12
C SER A 60 4.87 -2.47 21.23
N ALA A 61 3.61 -2.84 20.96
CA ALA A 61 2.65 -2.27 19.99
C ALA A 61 2.94 -2.60 18.51
N VAL A 62 1.88 -2.96 17.78
CA VAL A 62 1.95 -3.49 16.41
C VAL A 62 2.14 -2.33 15.43
N VAL A 63 3.36 -2.20 14.91
CA VAL A 63 3.72 -1.25 13.86
C VAL A 63 4.66 -1.97 12.89
N ALA A 64 4.35 -1.96 11.60
CA ALA A 64 5.19 -2.55 10.55
C ALA A 64 5.88 -1.43 9.76
N VAL A 65 6.66 -0.59 10.46
CA VAL A 65 7.44 0.49 9.85
C VAL A 65 8.30 -0.12 8.74
N ILE A 66 8.13 0.37 7.51
CA ILE A 66 9.01 0.00 6.39
C ILE A 66 10.04 1.13 6.29
N GLU A 67 11.01 1.09 7.20
CA GLU A 67 12.15 2.00 7.20
C GLU A 67 12.88 1.85 5.86
N PHE A 68 13.06 2.95 5.13
CA PHE A 68 13.65 2.92 3.79
C PHE A 68 15.16 2.65 3.83
N ASP A 69 15.80 2.86 5.00
CA ASP A 69 17.24 2.76 5.21
C ASP A 69 17.72 1.63 6.16
N LEU A 70 16.83 0.85 6.81
CA LEU A 70 17.22 -0.24 7.74
C LEU A 70 16.47 -1.57 7.50
N TRP A 71 17.16 -2.51 6.83
CA TRP A 71 16.60 -3.75 6.29
C TRP A 71 16.24 -4.83 7.34
N ARG A 72 15.03 -4.77 7.92
CA ARG A 72 14.55 -5.87 8.78
C ARG A 72 13.03 -6.10 8.84
N ILE A 73 12.50 -6.89 7.90
CA ILE A 73 11.26 -7.64 8.11
C ILE A 73 11.48 -9.10 7.71
N SER A 74 11.22 -10.05 8.62
CA SER A 74 11.21 -11.47 8.28
C SER A 74 9.93 -11.81 7.52
N GLY A 75 10.01 -11.76 6.19
CA GLY A 75 8.89 -11.90 5.25
C GLY A 75 8.00 -13.13 5.51
N ALA A 76 6.72 -12.99 5.16
CA ALA A 76 5.60 -13.89 5.47
C ALA A 76 5.33 -14.11 6.97
N ALA A 77 6.30 -14.59 7.76
CA ALA A 77 6.07 -14.91 9.18
C ALA A 77 5.66 -13.68 10.01
N ALA A 78 6.29 -12.52 9.79
CA ALA A 78 5.94 -11.28 10.48
C ALA A 78 4.55 -10.75 10.07
N LEU A 79 4.16 -10.90 8.79
CA LEU A 79 2.82 -10.52 8.31
C LEU A 79 1.73 -11.43 8.88
N THR A 80 2.00 -12.74 8.95
CA THR A 80 1.10 -13.71 9.60
C THR A 80 0.91 -13.42 11.09
N GLU A 81 1.99 -13.07 11.81
CA GLU A 81 1.90 -12.66 13.21
C GLU A 81 1.17 -11.33 13.38
N ALA A 82 1.45 -10.33 12.54
CA ALA A 82 0.73 -9.05 12.56
C ALA A 82 -0.77 -9.26 12.32
N ARG A 83 -1.16 -10.05 11.30
CA ARG A 83 -2.56 -10.43 11.04
C ARG A 83 -3.16 -11.15 12.24
N ARG A 84 -2.48 -12.13 12.82
CA ARG A 84 -2.93 -12.84 14.03
C ARG A 84 -3.15 -11.89 15.20
N SER A 85 -2.24 -10.95 15.42
CA SER A 85 -2.29 -10.02 16.55
C SER A 85 -3.45 -9.03 16.44
N VAL A 86 -3.72 -8.47 15.25
CA VAL A 86 -4.83 -7.52 15.07
C VAL A 86 -6.21 -8.20 15.03
N LEU A 87 -6.30 -9.45 14.55
CA LEU A 87 -7.54 -10.22 14.56
C LEU A 87 -7.83 -10.85 15.93
N GLY A 88 -6.82 -11.39 16.61
CA GLY A 88 -6.95 -11.93 17.98
C GLY A 88 -7.18 -10.85 19.05
N ALA A 89 -7.07 -9.57 18.70
CA ALA A 89 -7.50 -8.46 19.54
C ALA A 89 -9.03 -8.24 19.54
N GLN A 90 -9.81 -9.04 18.78
CA GLN A 90 -11.27 -8.94 18.70
C GLN A 90 -12.00 -9.76 19.79
N ASP A 91 -11.32 -10.68 20.48
CA ASP A 91 -11.97 -11.59 21.45
C ASP A 91 -12.08 -10.99 22.85
N ALA A 92 -13.20 -10.28 23.07
CA ALA A 92 -13.79 -10.03 24.39
C ALA A 92 -15.34 -9.90 24.32
N GLY A 93 -15.96 -10.54 23.33
CA GLY A 93 -17.41 -10.58 23.10
C GLY A 93 -17.82 -11.97 22.59
N GLU A 94 -19.05 -12.38 22.87
CA GLU A 94 -19.52 -13.77 22.77
C GLU A 94 -19.75 -14.28 21.33
N ASP A 95 -19.76 -15.61 21.21
CA ASP A 95 -20.03 -16.41 20.00
C ASP A 95 -21.16 -15.85 19.11
N ASP A 96 -20.89 -15.70 17.81
CA ASP A 96 -21.80 -16.20 16.78
C ASP A 96 -21.01 -16.63 15.52
N GLY A 97 -21.45 -17.71 14.89
CA GLY A 97 -20.61 -18.47 13.95
C GLY A 97 -20.31 -17.80 12.60
N ASP A 98 -19.18 -18.21 12.01
CA ASP A 98 -18.78 -17.98 10.59
C ASP A 98 -18.34 -16.55 10.19
N MET A 99 -17.82 -15.77 11.14
CA MET A 99 -17.10 -14.50 10.85
C MET A 99 -15.66 -14.54 11.36
N ALA A 100 -14.80 -15.31 10.67
CA ALA A 100 -13.35 -15.15 10.84
C ALA A 100 -12.96 -13.71 10.47
N GLY A 101 -12.50 -12.93 11.45
CA GLY A 101 -12.30 -11.49 11.34
C GLY A 101 -11.60 -11.07 10.04
N THR A 102 -12.25 -10.21 9.25
CA THR A 102 -11.70 -9.72 7.99
C THR A 102 -10.78 -8.53 8.26
N LEU A 103 -9.63 -8.55 7.59
CA LEU A 103 -8.65 -7.46 7.64
C LEU A 103 -8.97 -6.49 6.50
N GLN A 104 -9.17 -5.21 6.82
CA GLN A 104 -9.36 -4.16 5.82
C GLN A 104 -8.01 -3.59 5.35
N CYS A 105 -8.01 -2.84 4.25
CA CYS A 105 -6.86 -2.01 3.88
C CYS A 105 -7.27 -0.55 3.62
N LEU A 106 -6.48 0.37 4.16
CA LEU A 106 -6.53 1.80 3.87
C LEU A 106 -5.18 2.23 3.27
N CYS A 107 -5.16 2.60 1.99
CA CYS A 107 -4.00 3.21 1.37
C CYS A 107 -4.18 4.72 1.23
N LEU A 108 -3.23 5.49 1.75
CA LEU A 108 -3.17 6.94 1.58
C LEU A 108 -1.87 7.33 0.86
N GLY A 109 -1.93 8.28 -0.07
CA GLY A 109 -0.70 8.86 -0.64
C GLY A 109 0.01 8.05 -1.73
N LEU A 110 -0.71 7.18 -2.45
CA LEU A 110 -0.16 6.34 -3.53
C LEU A 110 0.49 7.13 -4.69
N GLY A 111 0.10 8.38 -4.88
CA GLY A 111 0.38 9.19 -6.06
C GLY A 111 -0.44 8.77 -7.28
N ARG A 112 0.16 8.81 -8.47
CA ARG A 112 -0.56 8.67 -9.76
C ARG A 112 -0.11 7.43 -10.53
N PRO A 113 -0.69 6.24 -10.29
CA PRO A 113 -0.27 5.00 -10.93
C PRO A 113 -0.43 5.00 -12.46
N THR A 114 -1.26 5.86 -13.06
CA THR A 114 -1.31 5.99 -14.53
C THR A 114 -0.15 6.80 -15.10
N ALA A 115 0.45 7.70 -14.31
CA ALA A 115 1.44 8.68 -14.77
C ALA A 115 2.88 8.47 -14.24
N SER A 116 3.06 7.84 -13.08
CA SER A 116 4.34 7.64 -12.37
C SER A 116 4.73 6.16 -12.28
N ASN A 117 6.02 5.85 -12.48
CA ASN A 117 6.54 4.48 -12.29
C ASN A 117 6.56 4.10 -10.81
N GLU A 118 6.85 5.10 -9.98
CA GLU A 118 7.00 5.02 -8.53
C GLU A 118 5.64 4.68 -7.91
N SER A 119 4.57 5.38 -8.30
CA SER A 119 3.20 5.06 -7.89
C SER A 119 2.69 3.71 -8.40
N ARG A 120 3.15 3.23 -9.57
CA ARG A 120 2.87 1.85 -10.01
C ARG A 120 3.60 0.82 -9.16
N ALA A 121 4.86 1.07 -8.81
CA ALA A 121 5.62 0.18 -7.95
C ALA A 121 4.95 0.09 -6.57
N GLN A 122 4.57 1.22 -5.96
CA GLN A 122 3.79 1.22 -4.72
C GLN A 122 2.47 0.45 -4.85
N LEU A 123 1.77 0.57 -5.99
CA LEU A 123 0.52 -0.17 -6.22
C LEU A 123 0.77 -1.69 -6.35
N CYS A 124 1.84 -2.13 -7.01
CA CYS A 124 2.24 -3.55 -7.00
C CYS A 124 2.45 -4.05 -5.56
N VAL A 125 3.21 -3.31 -4.75
CA VAL A 125 3.51 -3.66 -3.36
C VAL A 125 2.24 -3.71 -2.50
N LEU A 126 1.33 -2.75 -2.68
CA LEU A 126 0.03 -2.73 -1.99
C LEU A 126 -0.80 -3.98 -2.34
N LEU A 127 -0.85 -4.36 -3.61
CA LEU A 127 -1.60 -5.53 -4.08
C LEU A 127 -0.98 -6.83 -3.56
N ASP A 128 0.34 -6.96 -3.59
CA ASP A 128 1.04 -8.14 -3.07
C ASP A 128 0.87 -8.26 -1.54
N LEU A 129 0.95 -7.15 -0.80
CA LEU A 129 0.64 -7.13 0.64
C LEU A 129 -0.81 -7.53 0.91
N CYS A 130 -1.77 -7.04 0.12
CA CYS A 130 -3.18 -7.46 0.24
C CYS A 130 -3.34 -8.97 -0.03
N ALA A 131 -2.62 -9.52 -1.00
CA ALA A 131 -2.66 -10.95 -1.31
C ALA A 131 -2.04 -11.82 -0.19
N GLU A 132 -0.82 -11.49 0.26
CA GLU A 132 -0.13 -12.18 1.37
C GLU A 132 -0.91 -12.07 2.69
N LEU A 133 -1.57 -10.93 2.94
CA LEU A 133 -2.44 -10.72 4.09
C LEU A 133 -3.90 -11.15 3.86
N ALA A 134 -4.24 -11.78 2.73
CA ALA A 134 -5.59 -12.22 2.36
C ALA A 134 -6.69 -11.18 2.65
N ILE A 135 -6.49 -9.97 2.12
CA ILE A 135 -7.42 -8.84 2.08
C ILE A 135 -8.07 -8.82 0.69
N ALA A 136 -9.40 -8.81 0.61
CA ALA A 136 -10.10 -8.72 -0.67
C ALA A 136 -9.95 -7.30 -1.26
N ALA A 137 -9.89 -7.17 -2.59
CA ALA A 137 -9.84 -5.86 -3.25
C ALA A 137 -11.02 -4.95 -2.86
N THR A 138 -12.19 -5.55 -2.57
CA THR A 138 -13.38 -4.86 -2.05
C THR A 138 -13.20 -4.29 -0.65
N ASP A 139 -12.25 -4.78 0.13
CA ASP A 139 -11.94 -4.30 1.49
C ASP A 139 -10.73 -3.34 1.51
N THR A 140 -10.18 -3.04 0.32
CA THR A 140 -9.11 -2.06 0.12
C THR A 140 -9.68 -0.72 -0.37
N VAL A 141 -9.52 0.31 0.45
CA VAL A 141 -9.91 1.70 0.16
C VAL A 141 -8.65 2.55 -0.05
N LEU A 142 -8.61 3.29 -1.16
CA LEU A 142 -7.52 4.20 -1.50
C LEU A 142 -7.97 5.66 -1.45
N PHE A 143 -7.07 6.56 -1.04
CA PHE A 143 -7.24 8.00 -1.17
C PHE A 143 -5.92 8.71 -1.47
N ASP A 144 -5.90 9.48 -2.55
CA ASP A 144 -4.85 10.45 -2.83
C ASP A 144 -5.47 11.69 -3.50
N PRO A 145 -5.19 12.93 -3.02
CA PRO A 145 -5.65 14.15 -3.69
C PRO A 145 -5.05 14.37 -5.09
N ALA A 146 -4.02 13.63 -5.48
CA ALA A 146 -3.38 13.69 -6.79
C ALA A 146 -3.99 12.73 -7.83
N PHE A 147 -4.92 11.83 -7.46
CA PHE A 147 -5.61 10.96 -8.41
C PHE A 147 -6.38 11.79 -9.47
N GLU A 148 -6.18 11.47 -10.75
CA GLU A 148 -7.04 11.94 -11.84
C GLU A 148 -8.05 10.84 -12.26
N ASP A 149 -9.04 11.18 -13.09
CA ASP A 149 -10.09 10.25 -13.54
C ASP A 149 -9.53 8.94 -14.14
N ASN A 150 -8.37 9.01 -14.81
CA ASN A 150 -7.64 7.85 -15.31
C ASN A 150 -7.14 6.93 -14.18
N ASP A 151 -6.59 7.50 -13.11
CA ASP A 151 -6.14 6.75 -11.93
C ASP A 151 -7.33 6.09 -11.23
N ILE A 152 -8.43 6.81 -11.04
CA ILE A 152 -9.66 6.31 -10.41
C ILE A 152 -10.24 5.15 -11.23
N SER A 153 -10.36 5.33 -12.54
CA SER A 153 -10.90 4.31 -13.46
C SER A 153 -10.02 3.06 -13.51
N ALA A 154 -8.69 3.25 -13.51
CA ALA A 154 -7.72 2.15 -13.47
C ALA A 154 -7.78 1.37 -12.14
N LEU A 155 -7.91 2.04 -11.00
CA LEU A 155 -8.04 1.42 -9.67
C LEU A 155 -9.38 0.67 -9.53
N HIS A 156 -10.49 1.25 -10.00
CA HIS A 156 -11.78 0.56 -10.06
C HIS A 156 -11.75 -0.67 -10.97
N GLY A 157 -10.99 -0.62 -12.07
CA GLY A 157 -10.73 -1.77 -12.95
C GLY A 157 -9.99 -2.94 -12.27
N LEU A 158 -9.32 -2.70 -11.14
CA LEU A 158 -8.72 -3.72 -10.28
C LEU A 158 -9.66 -4.20 -9.16
N GLY A 159 -10.90 -3.71 -9.09
CA GLY A 159 -11.86 -4.00 -8.02
C GLY A 159 -11.61 -3.24 -6.71
N LEU A 160 -10.68 -2.28 -6.70
CA LEU A 160 -10.34 -1.46 -5.54
C LEU A 160 -11.34 -0.32 -5.37
N LYS A 161 -11.58 0.11 -4.12
CA LYS A 161 -12.44 1.28 -3.82
C LYS A 161 -11.60 2.55 -3.75
N VAL A 162 -12.01 3.63 -4.42
CA VAL A 162 -11.42 4.97 -4.24
C VAL A 162 -12.37 5.86 -3.43
N SER A 163 -11.87 6.44 -2.33
CA SER A 163 -12.60 7.44 -1.56
C SER A 163 -12.63 8.77 -2.30
N ASN A 164 -13.80 9.39 -2.40
CA ASN A 164 -13.95 10.77 -2.86
C ASN A 164 -13.93 11.80 -1.71
N VAL A 165 -13.83 11.35 -0.45
CA VAL A 165 -13.85 12.21 0.74
C VAL A 165 -12.43 12.48 1.23
N ASN A 166 -11.98 13.73 1.11
CA ASN A 166 -10.74 14.17 1.72
C ASN A 166 -10.91 14.37 3.25
N LYS A 167 -10.68 13.30 4.03
CA LYS A 167 -10.66 13.35 5.51
C LYS A 167 -9.43 14.06 6.08
N LYS A 168 -8.54 14.62 5.25
CA LYS A 168 -7.29 15.31 5.65
C LYS A 168 -6.40 14.50 6.60
N GLY A 169 -6.38 13.16 6.44
CA GLY A 169 -5.62 12.24 7.30
C GLY A 169 -6.36 11.76 8.56
N ALA A 170 -7.49 12.35 8.94
CA ALA A 170 -8.28 11.94 10.11
C ALA A 170 -9.14 10.69 9.81
N TYR A 171 -8.48 9.56 9.57
CA TYR A 171 -9.12 8.24 9.40
C TYR A 171 -9.08 7.49 10.73
N ALA A 172 -10.21 7.41 11.43
CA ALA A 172 -10.36 6.52 12.59
C ALA A 172 -10.41 5.05 12.13
N ILE A 173 -9.76 4.17 12.89
CA ILE A 173 -9.64 2.73 12.63
C ILE A 173 -10.40 1.94 13.69
N ASP A 174 -11.61 1.52 13.34
CA ASP A 174 -12.52 0.80 14.23
C ASP A 174 -12.44 -0.72 14.04
N THR A 175 -11.87 -1.19 12.93
CA THR A 175 -11.67 -2.61 12.60
C THR A 175 -10.19 -2.91 12.31
N PRO A 176 -9.73 -4.18 12.41
CA PRO A 176 -8.40 -4.57 12.01
C PRO A 176 -8.08 -4.10 10.57
N THR A 177 -7.03 -3.29 10.41
CA THR A 177 -6.73 -2.60 9.14
C THR A 177 -5.23 -2.55 8.85
N LEU A 178 -4.84 -2.96 7.64
CA LEU A 178 -3.57 -2.61 7.01
C LEU A 178 -3.62 -1.15 6.54
N VAL A 179 -2.80 -0.29 7.13
CA VAL A 179 -2.69 1.13 6.76
C VAL A 179 -1.41 1.33 5.96
N PHE A 180 -1.52 1.63 4.67
CA PHE A 180 -0.40 1.74 3.74
C PHE A 180 -0.17 3.20 3.35
N MET A 181 0.93 3.78 3.81
CA MET A 181 1.25 5.21 3.67
C MET A 181 2.70 5.54 3.21
N PRO A 182 3.43 4.68 2.47
CA PRO A 182 4.84 4.94 2.16
C PRO A 182 5.02 6.24 1.34
N HIS A 183 6.14 6.91 1.59
CA HIS A 183 6.49 8.22 1.05
C HIS A 183 5.50 9.37 1.35
N CYS A 184 4.57 9.18 2.31
CA CYS A 184 3.71 10.26 2.79
C CYS A 184 4.50 11.32 3.59
N GLY A 185 4.01 12.56 3.59
CA GLY A 185 4.57 13.64 4.41
C GLY A 185 4.18 13.50 5.89
N ILE A 186 5.06 13.97 6.79
CA ILE A 186 4.91 13.89 8.25
C ILE A 186 3.53 14.34 8.76
N GLU A 187 2.96 15.43 8.24
CA GLU A 187 1.66 15.94 8.68
C GLU A 187 0.50 14.94 8.46
N LEU A 188 0.62 14.02 7.50
CA LEU A 188 -0.41 13.00 7.26
C LEU A 188 -0.33 11.91 8.33
N TYR A 189 0.88 11.51 8.72
CA TYR A 189 1.12 10.62 9.86
C TYR A 189 0.63 11.22 11.17
N GLU A 190 0.97 12.48 11.46
CA GLU A 190 0.51 13.16 12.68
C GLU A 190 -1.02 13.19 12.80
N ARG A 191 -1.72 13.51 11.70
CA ARG A 191 -3.18 13.56 11.68
C ARG A 191 -3.82 12.17 11.80
N PHE A 192 -3.23 11.17 11.15
CA PHE A 192 -3.67 9.78 11.25
C PHE A 192 -3.46 9.21 12.65
N LEU A 193 -2.26 9.34 13.20
CA LEU A 193 -1.91 8.86 14.53
C LEU A 193 -2.75 9.56 15.61
N ARG A 194 -2.95 10.89 15.50
CA ARG A 194 -3.82 11.65 16.44
C ARG A 194 -5.28 11.16 16.43
N ALA A 195 -5.80 10.69 15.31
CA ALA A 195 -7.14 10.12 15.23
C ALA A 195 -7.27 8.71 15.84
N ASN A 196 -6.14 8.05 16.11
CA ASN A 196 -6.06 6.65 16.54
C ASN A 196 -5.22 6.43 17.82
N TRP A 197 -4.88 7.50 18.56
CA TRP A 197 -3.93 7.45 19.68
C TRP A 197 -4.53 6.87 20.98
N THR A 198 -5.22 5.73 20.86
CA THR A 198 -5.74 4.94 21.97
C THR A 198 -5.16 3.53 21.89
N GLY A 199 -4.99 2.88 23.05
CA GLY A 199 -4.47 1.52 23.08
C GLY A 199 -5.34 0.51 22.32
N GLU A 200 -6.64 0.78 22.17
CA GLU A 200 -7.57 -0.05 21.41
C GLU A 200 -7.37 0.09 19.90
N GLN A 201 -7.40 1.32 19.37
CA GLN A 201 -7.24 1.57 17.94
C GLN A 201 -5.84 1.17 17.45
N MET A 202 -4.78 1.48 18.23
CA MET A 202 -3.41 1.08 17.88
C MET A 202 -3.22 -0.44 17.82
N ARG A 203 -4.01 -1.25 18.56
CA ARG A 203 -3.98 -2.73 18.46
C ARG A 203 -4.67 -3.27 17.21
N ARG A 204 -5.43 -2.46 16.48
CA ARG A 204 -6.11 -2.85 15.23
C ARG A 204 -5.29 -2.52 13.97
N ILE A 205 -4.19 -1.78 14.10
CA ILE A 205 -3.46 -1.21 12.96
C ILE A 205 -2.25 -2.08 12.62
N ILE A 206 -2.12 -2.46 11.35
CA ILE A 206 -0.84 -2.85 10.74
C ILE A 206 -0.39 -1.65 9.90
N LEU A 207 0.44 -0.77 10.46
CA LEU A 207 0.90 0.42 9.75
C LEU A 207 2.15 0.09 8.93
N VAL A 208 2.05 0.24 7.60
CA VAL A 208 3.16 0.34 6.65
C VAL A 208 3.42 1.83 6.38
N ALA A 209 4.58 2.30 6.85
CA ALA A 209 4.99 3.69 6.84
C ALA A 209 6.42 3.86 6.34
N ASN A 210 6.82 5.11 6.10
CA ASN A 210 8.22 5.56 6.00
C ASN A 210 8.98 5.18 7.27
N ASP A 211 10.30 5.38 7.25
CA ASP A 211 11.03 5.60 8.49
C ASP A 211 10.42 6.79 9.26
N LEU A 212 9.94 6.53 10.48
CA LEU A 212 9.37 7.55 11.35
C LEU A 212 10.40 8.10 12.35
N PHE A 213 11.55 7.44 12.50
CA PHE A 213 12.66 7.88 13.33
C PHE A 213 13.35 9.10 12.70
N GLU A 214 13.48 9.14 11.36
CA GLU A 214 13.93 10.34 10.60
C GLU A 214 13.17 11.63 10.94
N TYR A 215 11.91 11.52 11.40
CA TYR A 215 11.08 12.66 11.79
C TYR A 215 11.19 13.02 13.27
N ALA A 216 11.67 12.10 14.12
CA ALA A 216 11.80 12.31 15.56
C ALA A 216 13.07 13.11 15.94
N GLU A 217 14.08 13.13 15.08
CA GLU A 217 15.36 13.84 15.30
C GLU A 217 15.44 15.24 14.66
N ARG A 218 14.29 15.87 14.33
CA ARG A 218 14.21 17.17 13.63
C ARG A 218 13.49 18.24 14.43
#